data_AF-A0AAV4SZX5-F1
#
_entry.id   AF-A0AAV4SZX5-F1
#
_cell.length_a   1.000
_cell.length_b   1.000
_cell.length_c   1.000
_cell.angle_alpha   90.00
_cell.angle_beta   90.00
_cell.angle_gamma   90.00
#
_symmetry.space_group_name_H-M   'P 1'
#
loop_
_entity.id
_entity.type
_entity.pdbx_description
1 polymer ?
#
loop_
_entity_poly.entity_id
_entity_poly.type
_entity_poly.pdbx_seq_one_letter_code
_entity_poly.pdbx_strand_id
1 'polypeptide(L)'
;MLYPDTEWLRIFTDGSLLSDSPNAGAGVFSEIFSFYVPVGRGTAFDGEIAAIRTALSQLQCHQEKFTRAVILCDSRAALSAIVSNNNPKTQDIFDCRYHLENLASLEKKL
;
A
#
# COMPACT_ATOMS: atom_id res chain seq x y z
N MET A 1 -1.36 22.36 3.40
CA MET A 1 -1.42 20.93 3.05
C MET A 1 -2.78 20.70 2.43
N LEU A 2 -2.87 20.50 1.12
CA LEU A 2 -4.14 20.24 0.45
C LEU A 2 -4.39 18.73 0.52
N TYR A 3 -5.50 18.33 1.12
CA TYR A 3 -5.95 16.95 1.02
C TYR A 3 -6.37 16.66 -0.42
N PRO A 4 -6.21 15.42 -0.91
CA PRO A 4 -6.75 15.02 -2.20
C PRO A 4 -8.24 15.33 -2.28
N ASP A 5 -8.69 15.68 -3.48
CA ASP A 5 -10.09 15.99 -3.75
C ASP A 5 -10.99 14.82 -3.32
N THR A 6 -12.22 15.12 -2.90
CA THR A 6 -13.21 14.10 -2.50
C THR A 6 -13.49 13.07 -3.58
N GLU A 7 -13.24 13.40 -4.84
CA GLU A 7 -13.42 12.48 -5.99
C GLU A 7 -12.32 11.43 -6.14
N TRP A 8 -11.22 11.51 -5.38
CA TRP A 8 -10.15 10.50 -5.46
C TRP A 8 -10.61 9.23 -4.74
N LEU A 9 -10.39 8.07 -5.38
CA LEU A 9 -10.60 6.80 -4.70
C LEU A 9 -9.68 6.72 -3.49
N ARG A 10 -10.24 6.54 -2.30
CA ARG A 10 -9.47 6.43 -1.05
C ARG A 10 -9.19 4.97 -0.73
N ILE A 11 -7.94 4.69 -0.41
CA ILE A 11 -7.49 3.37 0.02
C ILE A 11 -6.82 3.54 1.37
N PHE A 12 -7.38 2.93 2.40
CA PHE A 12 -6.86 2.92 3.75
C PHE A 12 -6.04 1.64 3.93
N THR A 13 -4.82 1.78 4.42
CA THR A 13 -3.90 0.67 4.68
C THR A 13 -3.47 0.70 6.12
N ASP A 14 -3.37 -0.48 6.75
CA ASP A 14 -2.89 -0.61 8.12
C ASP A 14 -2.12 -1.93 8.30
N GLY A 15 -0.98 -1.86 9.00
CA GLY A 15 -0.19 -3.00 9.39
C GLY A 15 -0.49 -3.42 10.83
N SER A 16 -0.61 -4.72 11.08
CA SER A 16 -0.85 -5.25 12.42
C SER A 16 0.24 -6.22 12.85
N LEU A 17 0.45 -6.32 14.16
CA LEU A 17 1.33 -7.29 14.79
C LEU A 17 0.60 -7.91 15.98
N LEU A 18 0.58 -9.24 16.07
CA LEU A 18 0.02 -9.91 17.24
C LEU A 18 0.86 -9.61 18.49
N SER A 19 0.20 -9.38 19.63
CA SER A 19 0.89 -9.07 20.89
C SER A 19 1.77 -10.23 21.36
N ASP A 20 1.32 -11.46 21.13
CA ASP A 20 1.88 -12.66 21.76
C ASP A 20 2.73 -13.49 20.79
N SER A 21 2.90 -13.03 19.55
CA SER A 21 3.72 -13.72 18.56
C SER A 21 4.29 -12.74 17.53
N PRO A 22 5.46 -13.02 16.93
CA PRO A 22 6.06 -12.15 15.94
C PRO A 22 5.36 -12.27 14.58
N ASN A 23 4.04 -12.44 14.55
CA ASN A 23 3.26 -12.61 13.32
C ASN A 23 2.57 -11.31 12.98
N ALA A 24 2.85 -10.81 11.78
CA ALA A 24 2.27 -9.61 11.22
C ALA A 24 1.11 -9.93 10.27
N GLY A 25 0.22 -8.96 10.13
CA GLY A 25 -0.89 -8.96 9.19
C GLY A 25 -0.98 -7.60 8.49
N ALA A 26 -1.70 -7.58 7.37
CA ALA A 26 -1.92 -6.38 6.57
C ALA A 26 -3.41 -6.24 6.28
N GLY A 27 -3.96 -5.04 6.51
CA GLY A 27 -5.33 -4.68 6.21
C GLY A 27 -5.40 -3.63 5.12
N VAL A 28 -6.35 -3.79 4.20
CA VAL A 28 -6.64 -2.78 3.19
C VAL A 28 -8.15 -2.61 3.04
N PHE A 29 -8.59 -1.36 2.99
CA PHE A 29 -9.98 -1.01 2.74
C PHE A 29 -10.10 0.13 1.71
N SER A 30 -11.01 -0.05 0.76
CA SER A 30 -11.46 0.96 -0.18
C SER A 30 -12.92 0.69 -0.54
N GLU A 31 -13.59 1.65 -1.15
CA GLU A 31 -14.99 1.48 -1.61
C GLU A 31 -15.15 0.36 -2.63
N ILE A 32 -14.09 0.03 -3.38
CA ILE A 32 -14.14 -0.98 -4.45
C ILE A 32 -13.52 -2.34 -4.06
N PHE A 33 -12.80 -2.42 -2.93
CA PHE A 33 -12.22 -3.67 -2.43
C PHE A 33 -11.84 -3.61 -0.94
N SER A 34 -11.83 -4.75 -0.26
CA SER A 34 -11.34 -4.87 1.11
C SER A 34 -10.69 -6.23 1.34
N PHE A 35 -9.50 -6.23 1.94
CA PHE A 35 -8.71 -7.43 2.14
C PHE A 35 -8.01 -7.42 3.49
N TYR A 36 -7.83 -8.62 4.03
CA TYR A 36 -6.89 -8.90 5.11
C TYR A 36 -5.92 -9.99 4.63
N VAL A 37 -4.62 -9.74 4.80
CA VAL A 37 -3.56 -10.61 4.30
C VAL A 37 -2.66 -11.03 5.47
N PRO A 38 -2.47 -12.33 5.73
CA PRO A 38 -1.46 -12.77 6.68
C PRO A 38 -0.06 -12.56 6.08
N VAL A 39 0.80 -11.82 6.79
CA VAL A 39 2.20 -11.62 6.40
C VAL A 39 3.09 -12.74 6.97
N GLY A 40 2.69 -13.30 8.12
CA GLY A 40 3.46 -14.33 8.82
C GLY A 40 4.51 -13.70 9.71
N ARG A 41 5.62 -14.41 9.96
CA ARG A 41 6.63 -13.93 10.90
C ARG A 41 7.30 -12.65 10.39
N GLY A 42 7.19 -11.55 11.15
CA GLY A 42 7.71 -10.24 10.78
C GLY A 42 7.46 -9.18 11.85
N THR A 43 7.53 -7.94 11.44
CA THR A 43 7.32 -6.75 12.26
C THR A 43 6.06 -6.00 11.82
N ALA A 44 5.58 -5.05 12.64
CA ALA A 44 4.51 -4.15 12.23
C ALA A 44 4.85 -3.42 10.91
N PHE A 45 6.12 -3.05 10.71
CA PHE A 45 6.59 -2.44 9.47
C PHE A 45 6.40 -3.34 8.25
N ASP A 46 6.62 -4.65 8.37
CA ASP A 46 6.38 -5.59 7.27
C ASP A 46 4.88 -5.69 6.95
N GLY A 47 4.03 -5.60 7.97
CA GLY A 47 2.58 -5.44 7.84
C GLY A 47 2.19 -4.22 7.01
N GLU A 48 2.75 -3.06 7.33
CA GLU A 48 2.51 -1.80 6.61
C GLU A 48 2.90 -1.89 5.13
N ILE A 49 4.10 -2.40 4.85
CA ILE A 49 4.59 -2.56 3.49
C ILE A 49 3.70 -3.54 2.71
N ALA A 50 3.31 -4.65 3.33
CA ALA A 50 2.41 -5.62 2.70
C ALA A 50 1.01 -5.04 2.47
N ALA A 51 0.50 -4.17 3.33
CA ALA A 51 -0.77 -3.47 3.14
C ALA A 51 -0.70 -2.55 1.91
N ILE A 52 0.35 -1.74 1.79
CA ILE A 52 0.56 -0.88 0.62
C ILE A 52 0.74 -1.71 -0.66
N ARG A 53 1.54 -2.78 -0.61
CA ARG A 53 1.72 -3.69 -1.76
C ARG A 53 0.39 -4.27 -2.22
N THR A 54 -0.41 -4.77 -1.27
CA THR A 54 -1.73 -5.34 -1.56
C THR A 54 -2.66 -4.29 -2.17
N ALA A 55 -2.70 -3.08 -1.63
CA ALA A 55 -3.46 -1.97 -2.19
C ALA A 55 -3.07 -1.68 -3.65
N LEU A 56 -1.76 -1.59 -3.93
CA LEU A 56 -1.24 -1.34 -5.27
C LEU A 56 -1.56 -2.47 -6.25
N SER A 57 -1.41 -3.73 -5.84
CA SER A 57 -1.78 -4.87 -6.67
C SER A 57 -3.28 -4.88 -6.99
N GLN A 58 -4.15 -4.54 -6.03
CA GLN A 58 -5.60 -4.46 -6.26
C GLN A 58 -6.00 -3.29 -7.16
N LEU A 59 -5.31 -2.14 -7.04
CA LEU A 59 -5.50 -1.03 -7.99
C LEU A 59 -5.14 -1.44 -9.41
N GLN A 60 -4.12 -2.28 -9.60
CA GLN A 60 -3.82 -2.82 -10.93
C GLN A 60 -4.91 -3.76 -11.47
N CYS A 61 -5.64 -4.48 -10.61
CA CYS A 61 -6.76 -5.32 -11.03
C CYS A 61 -8.05 -4.54 -11.33
N HIS A 62 -8.12 -3.26 -10.93
CA HIS A 62 -9.31 -2.41 -11.03
C HIS A 62 -9.02 -1.07 -11.72
N GLN A 63 -8.08 -1.06 -12.67
CA GLN A 63 -7.65 0.16 -13.37
C GLN A 63 -8.80 0.90 -14.04
N GLU A 64 -9.83 0.21 -14.49
CA GLU A 64 -11.02 0.78 -15.12
C GLU A 64 -11.94 1.53 -14.14
N LYS A 65 -11.79 1.31 -12.83
CA LYS A 65 -12.69 1.86 -11.80
C LYS A 65 -12.23 3.19 -11.20
N PHE A 66 -11.05 3.68 -11.57
CA PHE A 66 -10.55 4.95 -11.07
C PHE A 66 -9.64 5.65 -12.09
N THR A 67 -9.63 6.98 -12.03
CA THR A 67 -8.63 7.82 -12.70
C THR A 67 -7.59 8.34 -11.70
N ARG A 68 -8.02 8.59 -10.47
CA ARG A 68 -7.19 9.09 -9.37
C ARG A 68 -7.46 8.28 -8.12
N ALA A 69 -6.41 7.89 -7.43
CA ALA A 69 -6.48 7.12 -6.20
C ALA A 69 -5.49 7.70 -5.19
N VAL A 70 -5.77 7.60 -3.89
CA VAL A 70 -4.83 7.95 -2.84
C VAL A 70 -4.74 6.83 -1.83
N ILE A 71 -3.50 6.43 -1.52
CA ILE A 71 -3.22 5.48 -0.45
C ILE A 71 -2.93 6.27 0.84
N LEU A 72 -3.73 6.00 1.87
CA LEU A 72 -3.66 6.61 3.18
C LEU A 72 -3.01 5.61 4.14
N CYS A 73 -1.75 5.87 4.46
CA CYS A 73 -0.93 5.11 5.40
C CYS A 73 -0.40 6.09 6.47
N ASP A 74 -0.54 5.72 7.75
CA ASP A 74 -0.04 6.50 8.89
C ASP A 74 1.40 6.13 9.29
N SER A 75 1.96 5.06 8.72
CA SER A 75 3.35 4.67 8.90
C SER A 75 4.31 5.51 8.04
N ARG A 76 4.86 6.56 8.66
CA ARG A 76 5.94 7.38 8.06
C ARG A 76 7.14 6.54 7.62
N ALA A 77 7.46 5.46 8.36
CA ALA A 77 8.55 4.56 8.03
C ALA A 77 8.28 3.82 6.71
N ALA A 78 7.06 3.30 6.52
CA ALA A 78 6.66 2.59 5.31
C ALA A 78 6.69 3.53 4.09
N LEU A 79 6.08 4.72 4.21
CA LEU A 79 6.09 5.73 3.16
C LEU A 79 7.52 6.13 2.78
N SER A 80 8.39 6.37 3.76
CA SER A 80 9.79 6.72 3.51
C SER A 80 10.56 5.58 2.83
N ALA A 81 10.27 4.32 3.16
CA ALA A 81 10.94 3.17 2.54
C ALA A 81 10.58 3.05 1.06
N ILE A 82 9.30 3.19 0.72
CA ILE A 82 8.79 3.09 -0.65
C ILE A 82 9.27 4.27 -1.50
N VAL A 83 9.17 5.50 -1.00
CA VAL A 83 9.50 6.71 -1.77
C VAL A 83 11.01 6.98 -1.86
N SER A 84 11.84 6.38 -1.01
CA SER A 84 13.29 6.61 -1.06
C SER A 84 13.92 6.17 -2.39
N ASN A 85 14.90 6.92 -2.90
CA ASN A 85 15.67 6.53 -4.09
C ASN A 85 16.74 5.45 -3.82
N ASN A 86 16.81 4.92 -2.59
CA ASN A 86 17.77 3.89 -2.23
C ASN A 86 17.34 2.53 -2.80
N ASN A 87 18.28 1.61 -3.02
CA ASN A 87 17.94 0.25 -3.43
C ASN A 87 16.93 -0.39 -2.46
N PRO A 88 15.85 -1.04 -2.98
CA PRO A 88 14.88 -1.72 -2.15
C PRO A 88 15.54 -2.76 -1.25
N LYS A 89 15.21 -2.70 0.05
CA LYS A 89 15.77 -3.64 1.04
C LYS A 89 15.07 -4.99 1.05
N THR A 90 13.83 -5.04 0.57
CA THR A 90 12.98 -6.24 0.53
C THR A 90 12.27 -6.33 -0.80
N GLN A 91 11.83 -7.54 -1.17
CA GLN A 91 11.05 -7.76 -2.37
C GLN A 91 9.74 -6.97 -2.34
N ASP A 92 9.07 -6.88 -1.19
CA ASP A 92 7.81 -6.14 -1.11
C ASP A 92 7.99 -4.63 -1.41
N ILE A 93 9.11 -4.02 -1.00
CA ILE A 93 9.40 -2.62 -1.33
C ILE A 93 9.66 -2.47 -2.84
N PHE A 94 10.37 -3.43 -3.43
CA PHE A 94 10.59 -3.45 -4.87
C PHE A 94 9.25 -3.56 -5.62
N ASP A 95 8.38 -4.48 -5.22
CA ASP A 95 7.06 -4.70 -5.82
C ASP A 95 6.18 -3.46 -5.68
N CYS A 96 6.19 -2.79 -4.53
CA CYS A 96 5.50 -1.52 -4.34
C CYS A 96 5.92 -0.48 -5.39
N ARG A 97 7.23 -0.28 -5.57
CA ARG A 97 7.75 0.70 -6.54
C ARG A 97 7.40 0.30 -7.97
N TYR A 98 7.56 -0.97 -8.30
CA TYR A 98 7.20 -1.50 -9.61
C TYR A 98 5.71 -1.26 -9.91
N HIS A 99 4.82 -1.52 -8.95
CA HIS A 99 3.39 -1.27 -9.13
C HIS A 99 3.06 0.23 -9.29
N LEU A 100 3.73 1.10 -8.53
CA LEU A 100 3.61 2.56 -8.68
C LEU A 100 4.04 3.04 -10.07
N GLU A 101 5.19 2.59 -10.56
CA GLU A 101 5.70 2.93 -11.89
C GLU A 101 4.75 2.46 -13.00
N ASN A 102 4.20 1.25 -12.85
CA ASN A 102 3.20 0.72 -13.79
C ASN A 102 1.89 1.53 -13.78
N LEU A 103 1.41 1.95 -12.61
CA LEU A 103 0.19 2.77 -12.54
C LEU A 103 0.45 4.17 -13.13
N ALA A 104 1.63 4.74 -12.91
CA ALA A 104 2.03 6.01 -13.49
C ALA A 104 2.16 5.95 -15.03
N SER A 105 2.67 4.85 -15.59
CA SER A 105 2.76 4.66 -17.04
C SER A 105 1.40 4.52 -17.73
N LEU A 106 0.35 4.16 -16.96
CA LEU A 106 -1.04 4.11 -17.39
C LEU A 106 -1.79 5.45 -17.18
N GLU A 107 -1.05 6.54 -16.95
CA GLU A 107 -1.58 7.88 -16.68
C GLU A 107 -2.52 7.96 -15.45
N LYS A 108 -2.44 6.97 -14.55
CA LYS A 108 -3.15 7.04 -13.27
C LYS A 108 -2.45 8.03 -12.34
N LYS A 109 -3.25 8.79 -11.58
CA LYS A 109 -2.73 9.67 -10.54
C LYS A 109 -2.84 8.99 -9.19
N LEU A 110 -1.70 8.84 -8.52
CA LEU A 110 -1.52 8.33 -7.17
C LEU A 110 -0.86 9.38 -6.28
#